data_AF-M2BFJ4-F1
#
_entry.id   AF-M2BFJ4-F1
#
_cell.length_a   1.000
_cell.length_b   1.000
_cell.length_c   1.000
_cell.angle_alpha   90.00
_cell.angle_beta   90.00
_cell.angle_gamma   90.00
#
_symmetry.space_group_name_H-M   'P 1'
#
loop_
_entity.id
_entity.type
_entity.pdbx_description
1 polymer ?
#
loop_
_entity_poly.entity_id
_entity_poly.type
_entity_poly.pdbx_seq_one_letter_code
_entity_poly.pdbx_strand_id
1 'polypeptide(L)'
;MFENVNYDFYKTTLGRSAIPDEAAFNEYAAENKLFIKRLITDGVIVEREKDGIDSAVCMMIETDYNTALEMSGNAAESGAVASETINGYSYSYDRTAANEAAKLNAKSLEAKKYKWIRLYCDITQGVR
;
A
#
# COMPACT_ATOMS: atom_id res chain seq x y z
N MET A 1 6.25 7.15 18.79
CA MET A 1 6.21 6.27 17.59
C MET A 1 4.77 6.17 17.12
N PHE A 2 4.48 6.53 15.87
CA PHE A 2 3.15 6.77 15.29
C PHE A 2 2.45 8.09 15.67
N GLU A 3 3.09 8.96 16.45
CA GLU A 3 2.55 10.26 16.84
C GLU A 3 2.53 11.24 15.66
N ASN A 4 3.49 11.07 14.74
CA ASN A 4 3.63 11.85 13.52
C ASN A 4 2.94 11.19 12.32
N VAL A 5 2.24 10.07 12.50
CA VAL A 5 1.37 9.50 11.45
C VAL A 5 0.02 10.20 11.48
N ASN A 6 0.01 11.41 10.93
CA ASN A 6 -1.13 12.29 10.75
C ASN A 6 -1.01 13.04 9.42
N TYR A 7 -2.12 13.64 8.97
CA TYR A 7 -2.18 14.28 7.66
C TYR A 7 -1.30 15.53 7.56
N ASP A 8 -1.13 16.27 8.66
CA ASP A 8 -0.24 17.44 8.69
C ASP A 8 1.20 17.02 8.40
N PHE A 9 1.76 16.08 9.16
CA PHE A 9 3.12 15.59 8.94
C PHE A 9 3.34 15.04 7.52
N TYR A 10 2.36 14.29 7.00
CA TYR A 10 2.39 13.79 5.62
C TYR A 10 2.50 14.93 4.59
N LYS A 11 1.76 16.02 4.79
CA LYS A 11 1.70 17.13 3.84
C LYS A 11 2.84 18.13 4.02
N THR A 12 3.11 18.52 5.26
CA THR A 12 4.01 19.63 5.61
C THR A 12 5.45 19.15 5.74
N THR A 13 5.68 18.07 6.48
CA THR A 13 7.03 17.52 6.71
C THR A 13 7.52 16.69 5.54
N LEU A 14 6.68 15.78 5.02
CA LEU A 14 7.05 14.92 3.90
C LEU A 14 6.78 15.54 2.52
N GLY A 15 6.10 16.70 2.46
CA GLY A 15 5.84 17.43 1.22
C GLY A 15 4.94 16.69 0.23
N ARG A 16 4.08 15.79 0.71
CA ARG A 16 3.23 14.94 -0.14
C ARG A 16 1.85 15.55 -0.35
N SER A 17 1.19 15.16 -1.45
CA SER A 17 -0.11 15.75 -1.84
C SER A 17 -1.04 14.78 -2.58
N ALA A 18 -0.72 13.49 -2.62
CA ALA A 18 -1.54 12.52 -3.34
C ALA A 18 -2.86 12.24 -2.61
N ILE A 19 -2.84 12.21 -1.27
CA ILE A 19 -4.04 12.10 -0.46
C ILE A 19 -4.68 13.51 -0.31
N PRO A 20 -5.95 13.70 -0.68
CA PRO A 20 -6.56 15.02 -0.79
C PRO A 20 -6.86 15.68 0.56
N ASP A 21 -7.20 14.90 1.57
CA ASP A 21 -7.61 15.38 2.88
C ASP A 21 -7.33 14.39 4.01
N GLU A 22 -7.52 14.86 5.25
CA GLU A 22 -7.26 14.08 6.46
C GLU A 22 -8.24 12.91 6.63
N ALA A 23 -9.47 13.00 6.14
CA ALA A 23 -10.43 11.91 6.26
C ALA A 23 -9.99 10.72 5.40
N ALA A 24 -9.61 10.97 4.15
CA ALA A 24 -9.05 9.96 3.25
C ALA A 24 -7.73 9.37 3.79
N PHE A 25 -6.89 10.18 4.43
CA PHE A 25 -5.67 9.68 5.09
C PHE A 25 -5.99 8.72 6.24
N ASN A 26 -6.94 9.11 7.09
CA ASN A 26 -7.29 8.37 8.30
C ASN A 26 -7.97 7.03 7.99
N GLU A 27 -8.63 6.89 6.83
CA GLU A 27 -9.22 5.62 6.37
C GLU A 27 -8.19 4.49 6.33
N TYR A 28 -6.97 4.77 5.85
CA TYR A 28 -5.91 3.76 5.71
C TYR A 28 -4.92 3.75 6.89
N ALA A 29 -5.03 4.69 7.83
CA ALA A 29 -4.03 4.86 8.89
C ALA A 29 -4.01 3.69 9.89
N ALA A 30 -5.18 3.19 10.29
CA ALA A 30 -5.29 2.16 11.33
C ALA A 30 -4.62 0.84 10.92
N GLU A 31 -4.89 0.36 9.71
CA GLU A 31 -4.34 -0.90 9.21
C GLU A 31 -2.84 -0.82 8.99
N ASN A 32 -2.33 0.29 8.45
CA ASN A 32 -0.89 0.47 8.24
C ASN A 32 -0.12 0.59 9.56
N LYS A 33 -0.68 1.29 10.56
CA LYS A 33 -0.13 1.31 11.93
C LYS A 33 -0.07 -0.10 12.53
N LEU A 34 -1.14 -0.88 12.37
CA LEU A 34 -1.19 -2.26 12.88
C LEU A 34 -0.16 -3.17 12.20
N PHE A 35 0.00 -3.05 10.87
CA PHE A 35 0.98 -3.81 10.10
C PHE A 35 2.40 -3.55 10.62
N ILE A 36 2.78 -2.28 10.77
CA ILE A 36 4.12 -1.90 11.25
C ILE A 36 4.32 -2.30 12.71
N LYS A 37 3.29 -2.17 13.56
CA LYS A 37 3.36 -2.60 14.96
C LYS A 37 3.68 -4.09 15.10
N ARG A 38 3.14 -4.94 14.21
CA ARG A 38 3.47 -6.39 14.17
C ARG A 38 4.94 -6.60 13.82
N LEU A 39 5.45 -5.96 12.76
CA LEU A 39 6.86 -6.10 12.36
C LEU A 39 7.85 -5.65 13.44
N ILE A 40 7.49 -4.64 14.22
CA ILE A 40 8.31 -4.17 15.35
C ILE A 40 8.26 -5.16 16.50
N THR A 41 7.08 -5.71 16.80
CA THR A 41 6.92 -6.75 17.82
C THR A 41 7.74 -7.99 17.49
N ASP A 42 7.81 -8.35 16.20
CA ASP A 42 8.60 -9.48 15.70
C ASP A 42 10.11 -9.16 15.60
N GLY A 43 10.52 -7.92 15.93
CA GLY A 43 11.91 -7.46 15.87
C GLY A 43 12.48 -7.47 14.44
N VAL A 44 11.63 -7.31 13.42
CA VAL A 44 12.00 -7.34 11.99
C VAL A 44 12.46 -5.97 11.49
N ILE A 45 12.01 -4.90 12.15
CA ILE A 45 12.36 -3.54 11.75
C ILE A 45 12.77 -2.70 12.96
N VAL A 46 13.74 -1.83 12.74
CA VAL A 46 14.20 -0.83 13.70
C VAL A 46 14.24 0.53 13.02
N GLU A 47 13.90 1.57 13.77
CA GLU A 47 13.97 2.95 13.27
C GLU A 47 15.42 3.35 12.98
N ARG A 48 15.71 3.77 11.73
CA ARG A 48 17.06 4.20 11.31
C ARG A 48 17.32 5.66 11.69
N GLU A 49 16.33 6.51 11.46
CA GLU A 49 16.38 7.94 11.68
C GLU A 49 15.11 8.42 12.38
N LYS A 50 15.18 9.58 13.01
CA LYS A 50 14.05 10.18 13.73
C LYS A 50 12.82 10.22 12.80
N ASP A 51 11.69 9.72 13.30
CA ASP A 51 10.41 9.68 12.58
C ASP A 51 10.43 8.77 11.33
N GLY A 52 11.41 7.87 11.20
CA GLY A 52 11.52 6.95 10.08
C GLY A 52 10.34 5.97 10.02
N ILE A 53 9.90 5.47 11.18
CA ILE A 53 8.71 4.61 11.27
C ILE A 53 7.46 5.38 10.87
N ASP A 54 7.30 6.61 11.38
CA ASP A 54 6.17 7.47 11.07
C ASP A 54 6.13 7.82 9.56
N SER A 55 7.29 8.11 8.97
CA SER A 55 7.45 8.39 7.54
C SER A 55 7.11 7.17 6.68
N ALA A 56 7.60 5.97 7.05
CA ALA A 56 7.27 4.74 6.35
C ALA A 56 5.75 4.49 6.34
N VAL A 57 5.08 4.66 7.48
CA VAL A 57 3.63 4.46 7.59
C VAL A 57 2.88 5.46 6.71
N CYS A 58 3.25 6.74 6.72
CA CYS A 58 2.63 7.75 5.86
C CYS A 58 2.72 7.39 4.36
N MET A 59 3.88 6.87 3.93
CA MET A 59 4.07 6.44 2.54
C MET A 59 3.30 5.16 2.19
N MET A 60 3.10 4.26 3.17
CA MET A 60 2.25 3.08 2.99
C MET A 60 0.78 3.44 2.86
N ILE A 61 0.28 4.41 3.66
CA ILE A 61 -1.08 4.95 3.55
C ILE A 61 -1.30 5.52 2.13
N GLU A 62 -0.35 6.31 1.63
CA GLU A 62 -0.43 6.83 0.26
C GLU A 62 -0.47 5.71 -0.80
N THR A 63 0.28 4.64 -0.58
CA THR A 63 0.29 3.48 -1.48
C THR A 63 -1.06 2.77 -1.51
N ASP A 64 -1.69 2.59 -0.34
CA ASP A 64 -3.02 1.98 -0.24
C ASP A 64 -4.08 2.86 -0.90
N TYR A 65 -4.04 4.18 -0.63
CA TYR A 65 -4.92 5.15 -1.26
C TYR A 65 -4.82 5.11 -2.79
N ASN A 66 -3.60 5.17 -3.34
CA ASN A 66 -3.39 5.09 -4.78
C ASN A 66 -3.84 3.76 -5.37
N THR A 67 -3.63 2.65 -4.65
CA THR A 67 -4.08 1.32 -5.10
C THR A 67 -5.61 1.23 -5.12
N ALA A 68 -6.29 1.80 -4.11
CA ALA A 68 -7.74 1.91 -4.08
C ALA A 68 -8.28 2.81 -5.21
N LEU A 69 -7.58 3.90 -5.53
CA LEU A 69 -7.88 4.74 -6.69
C LEU A 69 -7.69 3.99 -8.01
N GLU A 70 -6.61 3.21 -8.18
CA GLU A 70 -6.41 2.37 -9.37
C GLU A 70 -7.55 1.34 -9.53
N MET A 71 -7.99 0.72 -8.43
CA MET A 71 -9.08 -0.26 -8.46
C MET A 71 -10.46 0.37 -8.72
N SER A 72 -10.71 1.59 -8.22
CA SER A 72 -11.97 2.31 -8.42
C SER A 72 -12.03 3.06 -9.75
N GLY A 73 -10.89 3.59 -10.23
CA GLY A 73 -10.74 4.21 -11.55
C GLY A 73 -10.88 3.18 -12.68
N ASN A 74 -10.48 1.93 -12.45
CA ASN A 74 -10.80 0.83 -13.34
C ASN A 74 -12.32 0.54 -13.43
N ALA A 75 -13.17 1.02 -12.53
CA ALA A 75 -14.62 0.86 -12.70
C ALA A 75 -15.24 1.87 -13.69
N ALA A 76 -14.57 2.99 -13.97
CA ALA A 76 -15.05 4.01 -14.91
C ALA A 76 -14.51 3.83 -16.34
N GLU A 77 -13.37 3.15 -16.51
CA GLU A 77 -12.78 2.87 -17.84
C GLU A 77 -12.48 1.38 -18.14
N SER A 78 -12.85 0.41 -17.28
CA SER A 78 -12.87 -1.02 -17.67
C SER A 78 -14.14 -1.40 -18.44
N GLY A 79 -14.43 -0.64 -19.51
CA GLY A 79 -15.00 -1.20 -20.73
C GLY A 79 -13.93 -1.86 -21.60
N ALA A 80 -12.64 -1.78 -21.23
CA ALA A 80 -11.54 -2.49 -21.85
C ALA A 80 -11.05 -3.61 -20.92
N VAL A 81 -11.82 -4.70 -20.86
CA VAL A 81 -11.19 -6.03 -20.81
C VAL A 81 -10.15 -6.03 -21.92
N ALA A 82 -8.87 -6.27 -21.60
CA ALA A 82 -7.87 -6.58 -22.61
C ALA A 82 -8.34 -7.87 -23.32
N SER A 83 -9.17 -7.70 -24.34
CA SER A 83 -9.57 -8.73 -25.28
C SER A 83 -8.44 -8.83 -26.28
N GLU A 84 -7.36 -9.52 -25.88
CA GLU A 84 -6.52 -10.15 -26.88
C GLU A 84 -7.35 -11.27 -27.49
N THR A 85 -7.89 -10.99 -28.67
CA THR A 85 -8.60 -12.00 -29.46
C THR A 85 -7.57 -13.01 -29.96
N ILE A 86 -7.32 -14.06 -29.18
CA ILE A 86 -6.83 -15.31 -29.73
C ILE A 86 -8.06 -16.02 -30.32
N ASN A 87 -8.25 -15.78 -31.61
CA ASN A 87 -8.91 -16.72 -32.53
C ASN A 87 -10.42 -16.99 -32.32
N GLY A 88 -11.22 -15.97 -32.00
CA GLY A 88 -12.68 -16.01 -32.24
C GLY A 88 -13.53 -16.91 -31.33
N TYR A 89 -13.01 -17.40 -30.21
CA TYR A 89 -13.79 -18.14 -29.21
C TYR A 89 -14.01 -17.32 -27.94
N SER A 90 -15.28 -17.02 -27.65
CA SER A 90 -15.69 -16.36 -26.40
C SER A 90 -15.52 -17.33 -25.23
N TYR A 91 -14.56 -17.08 -24.33
CA TYR A 91 -14.45 -17.77 -23.05
C TYR A 91 -15.19 -16.97 -21.98
N SER A 92 -16.25 -17.55 -21.42
CA SER A 92 -16.92 -17.02 -20.23
C SER A 92 -15.93 -17.04 -19.05
N TYR A 93 -15.66 -15.87 -18.46
CA TYR A 93 -14.65 -15.67 -17.43
C TYR A 93 -14.93 -16.52 -16.18
N ASP A 94 -14.07 -17.51 -15.96
CA ASP A 94 -14.07 -18.37 -14.78
C ASP A 94 -13.55 -17.59 -13.56
N ARG A 95 -14.10 -17.85 -12.37
CA ARG A 95 -13.77 -17.17 -11.09
C ARG A 95 -12.27 -17.19 -10.74
N THR A 96 -11.49 -18.03 -11.40
CA THR A 96 -10.07 -18.30 -11.19
C THR A 96 -9.16 -17.13 -11.61
N ALA A 97 -9.44 -16.47 -12.73
CA ALA A 97 -8.59 -15.37 -13.24
C ALA A 97 -8.72 -14.09 -12.40
N ALA A 98 -9.94 -13.76 -11.95
CA ALA A 98 -10.17 -12.64 -11.04
C ALA A 98 -9.51 -12.87 -9.67
N ASN A 99 -9.53 -14.11 -9.18
CA ASN A 99 -8.87 -14.50 -7.93
C ASN A 99 -7.33 -14.45 -8.06
N GLU A 100 -6.79 -14.82 -9.21
CA GLU A 100 -5.35 -14.76 -9.48
C GLU A 100 -4.85 -13.31 -9.61
N ALA A 101 -5.59 -12.44 -10.32
CA ALA A 101 -5.30 -11.02 -10.39
C ALA A 101 -5.34 -10.34 -9.02
N ALA A 102 -6.33 -10.68 -8.18
CA ALA A 102 -6.42 -10.18 -6.81
C ALA A 102 -5.21 -10.61 -5.96
N LYS A 103 -4.74 -11.86 -6.09
CA LYS A 103 -3.54 -12.35 -5.39
C LYS A 103 -2.25 -11.67 -5.85
N LEU A 104 -2.08 -11.47 -7.16
CA LEU A 104 -0.92 -10.77 -7.72
C LEU A 104 -0.90 -9.30 -7.27
N ASN A 105 -2.06 -8.65 -7.23
CA ASN A 105 -2.19 -7.28 -6.73
C ASN A 105 -1.86 -7.18 -5.23
N ALA A 106 -2.34 -8.11 -4.40
CA ALA A 106 -1.99 -8.16 -2.98
C ALA A 106 -0.48 -8.34 -2.76
N LYS A 107 0.14 -9.26 -3.51
CA LYS A 107 1.60 -9.49 -3.44
C LYS A 107 2.41 -8.27 -3.90
N SER A 108 1.93 -7.57 -4.92
CA SER A 108 2.52 -6.32 -5.41
C SER A 108 2.40 -5.19 -4.37
N LEU A 109 1.23 -5.09 -3.71
CA LEU A 109 0.98 -4.09 -2.68
C LEU A 109 1.88 -4.28 -1.46
N GLU A 110 2.00 -5.50 -0.95
CA GLU A 110 2.91 -5.80 0.15
C GLU A 110 4.37 -5.48 -0.22
N ALA A 111 4.81 -5.82 -1.44
CA ALA A 111 6.14 -5.47 -1.92
C ALA A 111 6.36 -3.93 -1.98
N LYS A 112 5.36 -3.17 -2.43
CA LYS A 112 5.40 -1.69 -2.40
C LYS A 112 5.50 -1.17 -0.97
N LYS A 113 4.79 -1.75 0.00
CA LYS A 113 4.91 -1.38 1.42
C LYS A 113 6.30 -1.67 2.01
N TYR A 114 6.85 -2.85 1.71
CA TYR A 114 8.21 -3.21 2.15
C TYR A 114 9.29 -2.31 1.55
N LYS A 115 9.07 -1.71 0.37
CA LYS A 115 9.98 -0.71 -0.20
C LYS A 115 10.12 0.51 0.71
N TRP A 116 9.01 1.01 1.26
CA TRP A 116 9.03 2.18 2.16
C TRP A 116 9.69 1.85 3.49
N ILE A 117 9.44 0.66 4.03
CA ILE A 117 10.13 0.17 5.22
C ILE A 117 11.64 0.16 5.02
N ARG A 118 12.14 -0.36 3.88
CA ARG A 118 13.58 -0.38 3.59
C ARG A 118 14.21 1.01 3.45
N LEU A 119 13.41 1.97 3.00
CA LEU A 119 13.88 3.33 2.77
C LEU A 119 14.12 4.05 4.10
N TYR A 120 13.16 3.97 5.04
CA TYR A 120 13.18 4.74 6.28
C TYR A 120 13.57 3.95 7.54
N CYS A 121 13.55 2.62 7.47
CA CYS A 121 13.87 1.73 8.59
C CYS A 121 14.99 0.76 8.20
N ASP A 122 15.69 0.26 9.21
CA ASP A 122 16.60 -0.86 9.05
C ASP A 122 15.83 -2.18 9.23
N ILE A 123 16.01 -3.10 8.28
CA ILE A 123 15.45 -4.44 8.35
C ILE A 123 16.46 -5.34 9.05
N THR A 124 16.10 -5.79 10.24
CA THR A 124 16.82 -6.81 10.97
C THR A 124 16.35 -8.18 10.49
N GLN A 125 17.28 -9.15 10.38
CA GLN A 125 16.87 -10.54 10.38
C GLN A 125 16.28 -10.78 11.77
N GLY A 126 14.96 -10.92 11.86
CA GLY A 126 14.21 -10.90 13.11
C GLY A 126 14.79 -11.78 14.21
N VAL A 127 14.34 -11.56 15.45
CA VAL A 127 14.76 -12.40 16.58
C VAL A 127 14.34 -13.84 16.27
N ARG A 128 15.33 -14.72 16.17
CA ARG A 128 15.15 -16.14 15.85
C ARG A 128 14.51 -16.90 16.99
#